data_AF-A0A2E2ISD3-F1
#
_entry.id   AF-A0A2E2ISD3-F1
#
_cell.length_a   1.000
_cell.length_b   1.000
_cell.length_c   1.000
_cell.angle_alpha   90.00
_cell.angle_beta   90.00
_cell.angle_gamma   90.00
#
_symmetry.space_group_name_H-M   'P 1'
#
loop_
_entity.id
_entity.type
_entity.pdbx_description
1 polymer ?
#
loop_
_entity_poly.entity_id
_entity_poly.type
_entity_poly.pdbx_seq_one_letter_code
_entity_poly.pdbx_strand_id
1 'polypeptide(L)'
;MAFWDADFTTRMGAETATGQAGLACFIVAGFRVVGALVFGGMTGFDTIEGQIIAALTAVEVIAALIAGFRFRAGKGAFIGMAVAALLALSIVNALASLTFAGIIFNTIFLIVIVQGIRGALVLRRGDFAEDEIEAFE
;
A
#
# COMPACT_ATOMS: atom_id res chain seq x y z
N MET A 1 -13.62 4.23 -14.99
CA MET A 1 -12.66 3.13 -14.83
C MET A 1 -12.87 2.47 -13.48
N ALA A 2 -12.90 1.15 -13.43
CA ALA A 2 -12.99 0.45 -12.16
C ALA A 2 -11.67 0.56 -11.39
N PHE A 3 -11.69 0.57 -10.06
CA PHE A 3 -10.47 0.73 -9.25
C PHE A 3 -9.42 -0.38 -9.50
N TRP A 4 -9.84 -1.51 -10.06
CA TRP A 4 -8.99 -2.65 -10.38
C TRP A 4 -8.34 -2.56 -11.75
N ASP A 5 -8.75 -1.65 -12.63
CA ASP A 5 -8.23 -1.53 -14.00
C ASP A 5 -7.75 -0.10 -14.24
N ALA A 6 -6.53 0.16 -13.76
CA ALA A 6 -5.86 1.42 -13.99
C ALA A 6 -5.26 1.40 -15.39
N ASP A 7 -5.58 2.43 -16.17
CA ASP A 7 -4.98 2.64 -17.47
C ASP A 7 -3.54 3.12 -17.30
N PHE A 8 -2.59 2.33 -17.79
CA PHE A 8 -1.17 2.62 -17.75
C PHE A 8 -0.61 3.07 -19.11
N THR A 9 -1.47 3.22 -20.11
CA THR A 9 -1.07 3.71 -21.44
C THR A 9 -0.88 5.23 -21.45
N THR A 10 -1.50 5.93 -20.50
CA THR A 10 -1.44 7.39 -20.34
C THR A 10 -0.66 7.76 -19.07
N ARG A 11 0.02 8.93 -19.10
CA ARG A 11 0.76 9.40 -17.92
C ARG A 11 -0.18 9.70 -16.75
N MET A 12 -1.30 10.35 -17.05
CA MET A 12 -2.33 10.72 -16.08
C MET A 12 -2.94 9.49 -15.38
N GLY A 13 -3.15 8.38 -16.09
CA GLY A 13 -3.64 7.14 -15.50
C GLY A 13 -2.64 6.53 -14.52
N ALA A 14 -1.35 6.50 -14.88
CA ALA A 14 -0.28 6.02 -14.00
C ALA A 14 -0.11 6.91 -12.75
N GLU A 15 -0.16 8.23 -12.89
CA GLU A 15 -0.10 9.17 -11.76
C GLU A 15 -1.30 9.00 -10.82
N THR A 16 -2.51 8.86 -11.37
CA THR A 16 -3.72 8.63 -10.59
C THR A 16 -3.62 7.33 -9.78
N ALA A 17 -3.15 6.24 -10.39
CA ALA A 17 -2.94 4.96 -9.72
C ALA A 17 -1.92 5.08 -8.58
N THR A 18 -0.80 5.78 -8.80
CA THR A 18 0.18 6.03 -7.73
C THR A 18 -0.39 6.90 -6.61
N GLY A 19 -1.18 7.92 -6.94
CA GLY A 19 -1.84 8.79 -5.97
C GLY A 19 -2.82 8.03 -5.07
N GLN A 20 -3.64 7.15 -5.67
CA GLN A 20 -4.57 6.28 -4.93
C GLN A 20 -3.84 5.30 -4.02
N ALA A 21 -2.76 4.67 -4.50
CA ALA A 21 -1.92 3.81 -3.67
C ALA A 21 -1.25 4.56 -2.52
N GLY A 22 -0.83 5.81 -2.74
CA GLY A 22 -0.29 6.65 -1.68
C GLY A 22 -1.32 6.91 -0.57
N LEU A 23 -2.55 7.25 -0.96
CA LEU A 23 -3.66 7.43 -0.01
C LEU A 23 -4.01 6.13 0.72
N ALA A 24 -4.07 5.01 0.00
CA ALA A 24 -4.29 3.69 0.58
C ALA A 24 -3.23 3.36 1.65
N CYS A 25 -1.95 3.65 1.40
CA CYS A 25 -0.89 3.44 2.38
C CYS A 25 -1.09 4.28 3.66
N PHE A 26 -1.52 5.54 3.53
CA PHE A 26 -1.84 6.37 4.71
C PHE A 26 -3.04 5.83 5.50
N ILE A 27 -4.07 5.36 4.79
CA ILE A 27 -5.25 4.75 5.43
C ILE A 27 -4.86 3.46 6.16
N VAL A 28 -4.05 2.60 5.54
CA VAL A 28 -3.53 1.37 6.17
C VAL A 28 -2.74 1.72 7.43
N ALA A 29 -1.83 2.69 7.36
CA ALA A 29 -1.08 3.15 8.54
C ALA A 29 -2.02 3.62 9.66
N GLY A 30 -3.03 4.44 9.34
CA GLY A 30 -4.03 4.90 10.30
C GLY A 30 -4.81 3.75 10.94
N PHE A 31 -5.32 2.81 10.13
CA PHE A 31 -6.05 1.65 10.63
C PHE A 31 -5.18 0.75 11.52
N ARG A 32 -3.89 0.58 11.20
CA ARG A 32 -2.97 -0.22 12.03
C ARG A 32 -2.67 0.46 13.35
N VAL A 33 -2.48 1.77 13.37
CA VAL A 33 -2.30 2.52 14.62
C VAL A 33 -3.56 2.46 15.48
N VAL A 34 -4.73 2.73 14.91
CA VAL A 34 -6.01 2.64 15.65
C VAL A 34 -6.27 1.21 16.12
N GLY A 35 -6.01 0.22 15.27
CA GLY A 35 -6.12 -1.20 15.59
C GLY A 35 -5.24 -1.60 16.77
N ALA A 36 -3.97 -1.19 16.76
CA ALA A 36 -3.03 -1.44 17.84
C ALA A 36 -3.43 -0.74 19.15
N LEU A 37 -3.90 0.50 19.09
CA LEU A 37 -4.30 1.28 20.27
C LEU A 37 -5.61 0.80 20.89
N VAL A 38 -6.61 0.47 20.07
CA VAL A 38 -7.97 0.13 20.52
C VAL A 38 -8.13 -1.35 20.84
N PHE A 39 -7.58 -2.23 19.99
CA PHE A 39 -7.77 -3.68 20.10
C PHE A 39 -6.54 -4.41 20.64
N GLY A 40 -5.34 -3.89 20.39
CA GLY A 40 -4.09 -4.44 20.94
C GLY A 40 -3.74 -3.92 22.33
N GLY A 41 -4.55 -2.99 22.88
CA GLY A 41 -4.23 -2.16 24.03
C GLY A 41 -3.60 -2.96 25.18
N MET A 42 -2.32 -2.65 25.49
CA MET A 42 -1.44 -3.12 26.60
C MET A 42 -1.43 -4.62 26.99
N THR A 43 -2.37 -5.42 26.53
CA THR A 43 -2.74 -6.76 27.02
C THR A 43 -1.83 -7.86 26.49
N GLY A 44 -0.95 -7.55 25.52
CA GLY A 44 0.05 -8.46 24.98
C GLY A 44 1.51 -8.01 25.18
N PHE A 45 1.77 -6.86 25.79
CA PHE A 45 3.15 -6.37 25.96
C PHE A 45 3.96 -7.17 26.98
N ASP A 46 3.28 -7.92 27.86
CA ASP A 46 3.91 -8.78 28.86
C ASP A 46 4.40 -10.12 28.27
N THR A 47 4.02 -10.45 27.04
CA THR A 47 4.47 -11.67 26.34
C THR A 47 5.43 -11.35 25.19
N ILE A 48 6.40 -12.23 24.95
CA ILE A 48 7.35 -12.10 23.83
C ILE A 48 6.60 -12.06 22.50
N GLU A 49 5.55 -12.86 22.35
CA GLU A 49 4.73 -12.92 21.14
C GLU A 49 4.03 -11.58 20.86
N GLY A 50 3.42 -10.96 21.87
CA GLY A 50 2.76 -9.67 21.69
C GLY A 50 3.74 -8.53 21.42
N GLN A 51 4.95 -8.57 22.00
CA GLN A 51 6.02 -7.63 21.66
C GLN A 51 6.47 -7.75 20.20
N ILE A 52 6.60 -8.99 19.68
CA ILE A 52 6.95 -9.24 18.27
C ILE A 52 5.85 -8.71 17.35
N ILE A 53 4.57 -8.98 17.65
CA ILE A 53 3.44 -8.50 16.85
C ILE A 53 3.38 -6.97 16.85
N ALA A 54 3.61 -6.34 18.00
CA ALA A 54 3.66 -4.88 18.11
C ALA A 54 4.82 -4.30 17.27
N ALA A 55 6.01 -4.90 17.34
CA ALA A 55 7.17 -4.48 16.54
C ALA A 55 6.91 -4.62 15.03
N LEU A 56 6.32 -5.74 14.58
CA LEU A 56 5.95 -5.94 13.18
C LEU A 56 4.90 -4.92 12.71
N THR A 57 3.91 -4.62 13.55
CA THR A 57 2.89 -3.62 13.26
C THR A 57 3.52 -2.23 13.14
N ALA A 58 4.48 -1.88 14.01
CA ALA A 58 5.19 -0.62 13.93
C ALA A 58 6.02 -0.51 12.64
N VAL A 59 6.70 -1.58 12.24
CA VAL A 59 7.43 -1.63 10.96
C VAL A 59 6.49 -1.44 9.78
N GLU A 60 5.32 -2.09 9.78
CA GLU A 60 4.31 -1.94 8.73
C GLU A 60 3.78 -0.51 8.64
N VAL A 61 3.50 0.14 9.78
CA VAL A 61 3.07 1.54 9.82
C VAL A 61 4.14 2.45 9.24
N ILE A 62 5.40 2.31 9.67
CA ILE A 62 6.51 3.14 9.16
C ILE A 62 6.71 2.92 7.67
N ALA A 63 6.72 1.66 7.22
CA ALA A 63 6.87 1.32 5.81
C ALA A 63 5.71 1.90 4.97
N ALA A 64 4.48 1.81 5.46
CA ALA A 64 3.30 2.36 4.79
C ALA A 64 3.36 3.88 4.70
N LEU A 65 3.76 4.58 5.77
CA LEU A 65 3.94 6.03 5.75
C LEU A 65 5.00 6.46 4.72
N ILE A 66 6.17 5.82 4.73
CA ILE A 66 7.25 6.11 3.78
C ILE A 66 6.80 5.81 2.34
N ALA A 67 6.13 4.67 2.11
CA ALA A 67 5.57 4.33 0.81
C ALA A 67 4.55 5.38 0.35
N GLY A 68 3.67 5.84 1.23
CA GLY A 68 2.66 6.86 0.95
C GLY A 68 3.29 8.15 0.42
N PHE A 69 4.34 8.65 1.09
CA PHE A 69 5.07 9.83 0.60
C PHE A 69 5.79 9.56 -0.73
N ARG A 70 6.39 8.39 -0.91
CA ARG A 70 7.09 8.07 -2.17
C ARG A 70 6.16 7.83 -3.35
N PHE A 71 4.97 7.27 -3.13
CA PHE A 71 3.96 7.10 -4.16
C PHE A 71 3.46 8.44 -4.69
N ARG A 72 3.29 9.45 -3.82
CA ARG A 72 2.98 10.83 -4.26
C ARG A 72 4.06 11.45 -5.15
N ALA A 73 5.30 10.99 -5.05
CA ALA A 73 6.40 11.43 -5.91
C ALA A 73 6.62 10.53 -7.14
N GLY A 74 5.72 9.58 -7.42
CA GLY A 74 5.88 8.60 -8.51
C GLY A 74 7.01 7.59 -8.32
N LYS A 75 7.74 7.63 -7.19
CA LYS A 75 8.93 6.82 -6.90
C LYS A 75 8.69 5.77 -5.83
N GLY A 76 7.43 5.35 -5.66
CA GLY A 76 6.98 4.46 -4.59
C GLY A 76 7.19 2.97 -4.83
N ALA A 77 7.60 2.53 -6.03
CA ALA A 77 7.57 1.11 -6.42
C ALA A 77 8.29 0.16 -5.44
N PHE A 78 9.53 0.45 -5.05
CA PHE A 78 10.31 -0.46 -4.19
C PHE A 78 9.77 -0.58 -2.77
N ILE A 79 9.45 0.56 -2.14
CA ILE A 79 8.92 0.56 -0.78
C ILE A 79 7.47 0.06 -0.78
N GLY A 80 6.71 0.35 -1.85
CA GLY A 80 5.39 -0.21 -2.10
C GLY A 80 5.39 -1.72 -2.17
N MET A 81 6.38 -2.36 -2.81
CA MET A 81 6.52 -3.82 -2.81
C MET A 81 6.74 -4.38 -1.41
N ALA A 82 7.55 -3.72 -0.58
CA ALA A 82 7.73 -4.13 0.82
C ALA A 82 6.42 -4.01 1.61
N VAL A 83 5.66 -2.93 1.43
CA VAL A 83 4.35 -2.75 2.06
C VAL A 83 3.34 -3.80 1.59
N ALA A 84 3.33 -4.13 0.28
CA ALA A 84 2.48 -5.18 -0.26
C ALA A 84 2.81 -6.56 0.34
N ALA A 85 4.09 -6.88 0.54
CA ALA A 85 4.51 -8.11 1.21
C ALA A 85 4.05 -8.15 2.68
N LEU A 86 4.18 -7.04 3.43
CA LEU A 86 3.70 -6.95 4.81
C LEU A 86 2.17 -7.08 4.91
N LEU A 87 1.45 -6.47 3.96
CA LEU A 87 0.00 -6.63 3.84
C LEU A 87 -0.39 -8.08 3.53
N ALA A 88 0.33 -8.76 2.64
CA ALA A 88 0.10 -10.17 2.35
C ALA A 88 0.30 -11.05 3.60
N LEU A 89 1.37 -10.82 4.37
CA LEU A 89 1.58 -11.51 5.65
C LEU A 89 0.45 -11.22 6.65
N SER A 90 -0.05 -9.98 6.67
CA SER A 90 -1.17 -9.61 7.52
C SER A 90 -2.49 -10.29 7.11
N ILE A 91 -2.70 -10.54 5.81
CA ILE A 91 -3.84 -11.33 5.33
C ILE A 91 -3.72 -12.78 5.80
N VAL A 92 -2.53 -13.37 5.74
CA VAL A 92 -2.28 -14.73 6.24
C VAL A 92 -2.58 -14.81 7.74
N ASN A 93 -2.13 -13.84 8.53
CA ASN A 93 -2.45 -13.76 9.96
C ASN A 93 -3.95 -13.57 10.22
N ALA A 94 -4.62 -12.73 9.44
CA ALA A 94 -6.06 -12.53 9.52
C ALA A 94 -6.85 -13.81 9.18
N LEU A 95 -6.34 -14.62 8.24
CA LEU A 95 -6.90 -15.91 7.87
C LEU A 95 -6.76 -16.93 9.00
N ALA A 96 -5.59 -16.99 9.64
CA ALA A 96 -5.34 -17.86 10.79
C ALA A 96 -6.22 -17.51 12.00
N SER A 97 -6.54 -16.23 12.18
CA SER A 97 -7.40 -15.72 13.26
C SER A 97 -8.89 -15.62 12.89
N LEU A 98 -9.28 -16.02 11.67
CA LEU A 98 -10.66 -15.95 11.14
C LEU A 98 -11.29 -14.55 11.24
N THR A 99 -10.48 -13.49 11.11
CA THR A 99 -10.94 -12.09 11.16
C THR A 99 -11.38 -11.60 9.77
N PHE A 100 -12.60 -11.97 9.38
CA PHE A 100 -13.15 -11.69 8.04
C PHE A 100 -13.07 -10.22 7.60
N ALA A 101 -13.34 -9.27 8.50
CA ALA A 101 -13.21 -7.84 8.20
C ALA A 101 -11.77 -7.48 7.83
N GLY A 102 -10.78 -7.98 8.58
CA GLY A 102 -9.36 -7.74 8.32
C GLY A 102 -8.91 -8.33 6.98
N ILE A 103 -9.42 -9.50 6.61
CA ILE A 103 -9.14 -10.13 5.31
C ILE A 103 -9.65 -9.24 4.16
N ILE A 104 -10.89 -8.77 4.23
CA ILE A 104 -11.51 -7.97 3.18
C ILE A 104 -10.77 -6.65 3.01
N PHE A 105 -10.56 -5.89 4.09
CA PHE A 105 -9.89 -4.60 4.02
C PHE A 105 -8.46 -4.73 3.51
N ASN A 106 -7.68 -5.65 4.06
CA ASN A 106 -6.29 -5.85 3.63
C ASN A 106 -6.21 -6.28 2.15
N THR A 107 -7.15 -7.10 1.67
CA THR A 107 -7.17 -7.52 0.26
C THR A 107 -7.47 -6.35 -0.68
N ILE A 108 -8.44 -5.50 -0.34
CA ILE A 108 -8.76 -4.30 -1.13
C ILE A 108 -7.56 -3.36 -1.19
N PHE A 109 -6.92 -3.08 -0.06
CA PHE A 109 -5.74 -2.21 -0.02
C PHE A 109 -4.56 -2.82 -0.76
N LEU A 110 -4.36 -4.13 -0.68
CA LEU A 110 -3.32 -4.82 -1.43
C LEU A 110 -3.50 -4.62 -2.94
N ILE A 111 -4.71 -4.78 -3.46
CA ILE A 111 -5.01 -4.58 -4.90
C ILE A 111 -4.66 -3.14 -5.30
N VAL A 112 -5.14 -2.14 -4.55
CA VAL A 112 -4.89 -0.72 -4.85
C VAL A 112 -3.39 -0.40 -4.82
N ILE A 113 -2.66 -0.91 -3.83
CA ILE A 113 -1.21 -0.70 -3.71
C ILE A 113 -0.47 -1.36 -4.87
N VAL A 114 -0.85 -2.57 -5.28
CA VAL A 114 -0.24 -3.26 -6.43
C VAL A 114 -0.43 -2.47 -7.72
N GLN A 115 -1.61 -1.88 -7.94
CA GLN A 115 -1.84 -1.02 -9.10
C GLN A 115 -0.99 0.25 -9.04
N GLY A 116 -0.81 0.84 -7.87
CA GLY A 116 0.15 1.95 -7.71
C GLY A 116 1.61 1.56 -7.91
N ILE A 117 2.03 0.35 -7.53
CA ILE A 117 3.39 -0.15 -7.81
C ILE A 117 3.60 -0.22 -9.33
N ARG A 118 2.63 -0.76 -10.06
CA ARG A 118 2.66 -0.82 -11.52
C ARG A 118 2.71 0.58 -12.14
N GLY A 119 1.87 1.50 -11.69
CA GLY A 119 1.90 2.90 -12.12
C GLY A 119 3.26 3.56 -11.88
N ALA A 120 3.86 3.37 -10.69
CA ALA A 120 5.17 3.92 -10.37
C ALA A 120 6.31 3.31 -11.22
N LEU A 121 6.20 2.04 -11.61
CA LEU A 121 7.15 1.40 -12.51
C LEU A 121 7.03 1.94 -13.94
N VAL A 122 5.81 2.20 -14.41
CA VAL A 122 5.53 2.78 -15.73
C VAL A 122 6.05 4.23 -15.80
N LEU A 123 5.74 5.06 -14.80
CA LEU A 123 6.26 6.43 -14.69
C LEU A 123 7.79 6.49 -14.66
N ARG A 124 8.44 5.45 -14.14
CA ARG A 124 9.90 5.36 -14.13
C ARG A 124 10.49 5.03 -15.51
N ARG A 125 9.75 4.34 -16.38
CA ARG A 125 10.20 4.00 -17.74
C ARG A 125 10.10 5.22 -18.67
N GLY A 126 9.10 6.08 -18.47
CA GLY A 126 9.01 7.36 -19.17
C GLY A 126 8.57 7.31 -20.64
N ASP A 127 8.30 6.12 -21.20
CA ASP A 127 7.74 5.97 -22.55
C ASP A 127 6.21 6.11 -22.49
N PHE A 128 5.70 7.30 -22.79
CA PHE A 128 4.28 7.52 -23.02
C PHE A 128 4.06 7.99 -24.45
N ALA A 129 3.11 7.36 -25.15
CA ALA A 129 2.77 7.73 -26.53
C ALA A 129 2.26 9.19 -26.66
N GLU A 130 1.76 9.77 -25.56
CA GLU A 130 1.35 11.17 -25.48
C GLU A 130 2.54 12.14 -25.59
N ASP A 131 3.71 11.77 -25.05
CA ASP A 131 4.92 12.60 -25.11
C ASP A 131 5.51 12.65 -26.54
N GLU A 132 5.27 11.62 -27.36
CA GLU A 132 5.67 11.63 -28.76
C GLU A 132 4.83 12.59 -29.61
N ILE A 133 3.52 12.71 -29.33
CA ILE A 133 2.62 13.58 -30.10
C ILE A 133 2.91 15.07 -29.80
N GLU A 134 3.19 15.43 -28.54
CA GLU A 134 3.54 16.80 -28.13
C GLU A 134 4.89 17.27 -28.69
N ALA A 135 5.82 16.36 -29.01
CA ALA A 135 7.13 16.71 -29.56
C ALA A 135 7.11 17.10 -31.06
N PHE A 136 5.97 16.92 -31.75
CA PHE A 136 5.81 17.23 -33.18
C PHE A 136 4.86 18.41 -33.46
N GLU A 137 4.33 19.09 -32.44
CA GLU A 137 3.68 20.43 -32.55
C GLU A 137 4.68 21.57 -32.25
#